data_AF-A0A3A1QXP6-F1
#
_entry.id   AF-A0A3A1QXP6-F1
#
_cell.length_a   1.000
_cell.length_b   1.000
_cell.length_c   1.000
_cell.angle_alpha   90.00
_cell.angle_beta   90.00
_cell.angle_gamma   90.00
#
_symmetry.space_group_name_H-M   'P 1'
#
loop_
_entity.id
_entity.type
_entity.pdbx_description
1 polymer ?
#
loop_
_entity_poly.entity_id
_entity_poly.type
_entity_poly.pdbx_seq_one_letter_code
_entity_poly.pdbx_strand_id
1 'polypeptide(L)'
;MKRERGKWLCPTCKITSKRAHLQALHEYFLLLGPTITNSKAREFLQITSLIVAGNLLAEMDLEMEGSKRGSVYQFKINKISPAK
;
A
#
# COMPACT_ATOMS: atom_id res chain seq x y z
N MET A 1 -1.48 9.10 8.56
CA MET A 1 -2.82 8.70 9.02
C MET A 1 -2.69 7.43 9.85
N LYS A 2 -3.59 7.16 10.81
CA LYS A 2 -3.61 5.93 11.60
C LYS A 2 -4.80 5.06 11.20
N ARG A 3 -4.61 3.75 11.07
CA ARG A 3 -5.70 2.82 10.73
C ARG A 3 -6.50 2.45 11.98
N GLU A 4 -7.78 2.78 11.99
CA GLU A 4 -8.72 2.46 13.08
C GLU A 4 -10.02 1.89 12.50
N ARG A 5 -10.44 0.73 13.01
CA ARG A 5 -11.72 0.07 12.63
C ARG A 5 -11.96 0.00 11.11
N GLY A 6 -10.91 -0.28 10.33
CA GLY A 6 -10.99 -0.41 8.87
C GLY A 6 -10.93 0.90 8.07
N LYS A 7 -10.71 2.05 8.72
CA LYS A 7 -10.55 3.36 8.07
C LYS A 7 -9.22 3.99 8.48
N TRP A 8 -8.72 4.88 7.64
CA TRP A 8 -7.56 5.73 7.91
C TRP A 8 -8.02 7.06 8.47
N LEU A 9 -7.62 7.37 9.70
CA LEU A 9 -7.92 8.62 10.38
C LEU A 9 -6.70 9.53 10.36
N CYS A 10 -6.86 10.77 9.94
CA CYS A 10 -5.83 11.78 10.18
C CYS A 10 -5.88 12.25 11.64
N PRO A 11 -4.81 12.10 12.43
CA PRO A 11 -4.81 12.54 13.82
C PRO A 11 -4.98 14.06 13.97
N THR A 12 -4.54 14.83 12.98
CA THR A 12 -4.54 16.31 12.99
C THR A 12 -5.89 16.88 12.54
N CYS A 13 -6.32 16.59 11.30
CA CYS A 13 -7.55 17.18 10.73
C CYS A 13 -8.82 16.34 10.94
N LYS A 14 -8.71 15.17 11.57
CA LYS A 14 -9.82 14.23 11.85
C LYS A 14 -10.56 13.66 10.63
N ILE A 15 -10.07 13.93 9.42
CA ILE A 15 -10.62 13.35 8.19
C ILE A 15 -10.37 11.84 8.17
N THR A 16 -11.39 11.08 7.74
CA THR A 16 -11.28 9.64 7.54
C THR A 16 -11.32 9.27 6.06
N SER A 17 -10.56 8.23 5.68
CA SER A 17 -10.57 7.67 4.33
C SER A 17 -10.47 6.15 4.40
N LYS A 18 -11.23 5.43 3.55
CA LYS A 18 -11.05 3.97 3.39
C LYS A 18 -9.83 3.64 2.53
N ARG A 19 -9.50 4.52 1.58
CA ARG A 19 -8.58 4.26 0.47
C ARG A 19 -7.24 5.00 0.59
N ALA A 20 -6.95 5.63 1.73
CA ALA A 20 -5.70 6.39 1.91
C ALA A 20 -4.43 5.53 1.73
N HIS A 21 -4.52 4.23 2.01
CA HIS A 21 -3.43 3.28 1.76
C HIS A 21 -3.05 3.20 0.27
N LEU A 22 -4.00 3.32 -0.66
CA LEU A 22 -3.73 3.26 -2.10
C LEU A 22 -2.81 4.42 -2.52
N GLN A 23 -3.13 5.63 -2.07
CA GLN A 23 -2.33 6.81 -2.37
C GLN A 23 -0.93 6.70 -1.74
N ALA A 24 -0.85 6.32 -0.46
CA ALA A 24 0.42 6.19 0.24
C ALA A 24 1.33 5.14 -0.40
N LEU A 25 0.77 3.99 -0.80
CA LEU A 25 1.53 2.93 -1.48
C LEU A 25 1.91 3.35 -2.91
N HIS A 26 1.06 4.09 -3.62
CA HIS A 26 1.44 4.64 -4.92
C HIS A 26 2.65 5.58 -4.82
N GLU A 27 2.65 6.50 -3.85
CA GLU A 27 3.78 7.38 -3.55
C GLU A 27 5.03 6.60 -3.15
N TYR A 28 4.87 5.54 -2.36
CA TYR A 28 5.96 4.61 -2.05
C TYR A 28 6.58 4.06 -3.33
N PHE A 29 5.79 3.58 -4.28
CA PHE A 29 6.31 3.00 -5.52
C PHE A 29 7.05 4.00 -6.41
N LEU A 30 6.60 5.25 -6.41
CA LEU A 30 7.26 6.33 -7.17
C LEU A 30 8.59 6.77 -6.54
N LEU A 31 8.70 6.77 -5.21
CA LEU A 31 9.86 7.29 -4.49
C LEU A 31 10.90 6.21 -4.17
N LEU A 32 10.46 5.01 -3.80
CA LEU A 32 11.31 3.95 -3.26
C LEU A 32 11.49 2.77 -4.21
N GLY A 33 10.73 2.73 -5.31
CA GLY A 33 10.82 1.73 -6.37
C GLY A 33 9.59 0.84 -6.47
N PRO A 34 9.45 0.08 -7.56
CA PRO A 34 8.21 -0.55 -7.97
C PRO A 34 7.84 -1.81 -7.17
N THR A 35 8.58 -2.17 -6.12
CA THR A 35 8.36 -3.41 -5.39
C THR A 35 8.21 -3.19 -3.89
N ILE A 36 7.36 -3.99 -3.26
CA ILE A 36 7.15 -3.96 -1.83
C ILE A 36 6.87 -5.37 -1.32
N THR A 37 7.39 -5.73 -0.15
CA THR A 37 6.98 -6.96 0.54
C THR A 37 5.89 -6.63 1.54
N ASN A 38 5.11 -7.63 1.95
CA ASN A 38 4.11 -7.43 3.02
C ASN A 38 4.76 -6.88 4.31
N SER A 39 5.99 -7.31 4.63
CA SER A 39 6.71 -6.78 5.79
C SER A 39 7.02 -5.29 5.67
N LYS A 40 7.51 -4.84 4.51
CA LYS A 40 7.75 -3.42 4.25
C LYS A 40 6.46 -2.62 4.21
N ALA A 41 5.40 -3.17 3.63
CA ALA A 41 4.08 -2.53 3.61
C ALA A 41 3.55 -2.32 5.03
N ARG A 42 3.70 -3.30 5.93
CA ARG A 42 3.32 -3.20 7.34
C ARG A 42 4.09 -2.10 8.07
N GLU A 43 5.40 -2.04 7.88
CA GLU A 43 6.25 -1.02 8.48
C GLU A 43 5.85 0.38 7.99
N PHE A 44 5.73 0.55 6.66
CA PHE A 44 5.37 1.81 6.03
C PHE A 44 3.97 2.29 6.43
N LEU A 45 2.98 1.39 6.41
CA LEU A 45 1.59 1.70 6.74
C LEU A 45 1.32 1.70 8.26
N GLN A 46 2.32 1.35 9.08
CA GLN A 46 2.20 1.20 10.53
C GLN A 46 1.09 0.21 10.95
N ILE A 47 1.03 -0.94 10.26
CA ILE A 47 0.07 -2.01 10.51
C ILE A 47 0.78 -3.23 11.08
N THR A 48 0.30 -3.76 12.20
CA THR A 48 0.88 -4.94 12.84
C THR A 48 0.41 -6.26 12.19
N SER A 49 -0.85 -6.31 11.75
CA SER A 49 -1.46 -7.52 11.20
C SER A 49 -1.00 -7.84 9.78
N LEU A 50 -0.42 -9.03 9.61
CA LEU A 50 -0.03 -9.61 8.33
C LEU A 50 -1.21 -9.73 7.36
N ILE A 51 -2.34 -10.24 7.86
CA ILE A 51 -3.55 -10.48 7.07
C ILE A 51 -4.14 -9.16 6.58
N VAL A 52 -4.22 -8.15 7.46
CA VAL A 52 -4.73 -6.83 7.08
C VAL A 52 -3.86 -6.19 6.01
N ALA A 53 -2.52 -6.24 6.16
CA ALA A 53 -1.63 -5.71 5.15
C ALA A 53 -1.75 -6.46 3.82
N GLY A 54 -1.90 -7.79 3.86
CA GLY A 54 -2.13 -8.60 2.66
C GLY A 54 -3.40 -8.20 1.92
N ASN A 55 -4.50 -8.00 2.64
CA ASN A 55 -5.77 -7.54 2.07
C ASN A 55 -5.64 -6.15 1.45
N LEU A 56 -4.94 -5.21 2.10
CA LEU A 56 -4.74 -3.86 1.56
C LEU A 56 -3.86 -3.86 0.30
N LEU A 57 -2.86 -4.73 0.22
CA LEU A 57 -2.05 -4.91 -0.98
C LEU A 57 -2.87 -5.55 -2.10
N ALA A 58 -3.78 -6.47 -1.78
CA ALA A 58 -4.68 -7.10 -2.74
C ALA A 58 -5.77 -6.15 -3.27
N GLU A 59 -6.08 -5.05 -2.57
CA GLU A 59 -6.95 -3.97 -3.10
C GLU A 59 -6.26 -3.15 -4.20
N MET A 60 -4.95 -3.31 -4.39
CA MET A 60 -4.18 -2.68 -5.46
C MET A 60 -3.96 -3.65 -6.63
N ASP A 61 -3.81 -3.09 -7.82
CA ASP A 61 -3.44 -3.85 -9.02
C ASP A 61 -1.92 -4.15 -9.02
N LEU A 62 -1.52 -5.08 -8.14
CA LEU A 62 -0.14 -5.51 -7.96
C LEU A 62 0.04 -6.95 -8.46
N GLU A 63 1.14 -7.18 -9.18
CA GLU A 63 1.56 -8.54 -9.49
C GLU A 63 2.34 -9.11 -8.32
N MET A 64 1.93 -10.29 -7.86
CA MET A 64 2.64 -10.99 -6.80
C MET A 64 3.63 -11.98 -7.41
N GLU A 65 4.91 -11.77 -7.10
CA GLU A 65 5.97 -12.71 -7.44
C GLU A 65 6.23 -13.63 -6.23
N GLY A 66 6.07 -14.93 -6.46
CA GLY A 66 6.23 -15.98 -5.44
C GLY A 66 4.96 -16.28 -4.63
N SER A 67 4.90 -17.48 -4.03
CA SER A 67 3.71 -18.02 -3.37
C SER A 67 3.84 -18.24 -1.86
N LYS A 68 4.95 -17.81 -1.25
CA LYS A 68 5.33 -18.18 0.12
C LYS A 68 5.93 -17.01 0.91
N ARG A 69 6.65 -17.31 1.99
CA ARG A 69 7.39 -16.33 2.78
C ARG A 69 8.37 -15.59 1.88
N GLY A 70 8.22 -14.27 1.81
CA GLY A 70 9.05 -13.43 0.96
C GLY A 70 8.43 -13.05 -0.38
N SER A 71 7.14 -13.37 -0.62
CA SER A 71 6.42 -12.85 -1.79
C SER A 71 6.60 -11.34 -1.92
N VAL A 72 6.94 -10.93 -3.13
CA VAL A 72 7.17 -9.53 -3.51
C VAL A 72 5.98 -9.08 -4.33
N TYR A 73 5.43 -7.93 -4.00
CA TYR A 73 4.38 -7.29 -4.77
C TYR A 73 5.01 -6.24 -5.65
N GLN A 74 4.73 -6.30 -6.94
CA GLN A 74 5.27 -5.39 -7.94
C GLN A 74 4.16 -4.52 -8.51
N PHE A 75 4.36 -3.20 -8.43
CA PHE A 75 3.53 -2.21 -9.07
C PHE A 75 3.96 -2.05 -10.52
N LYS A 76 3.03 -2.32 -11.44
CA LYS A 76 3.22 -1.95 -12.83
C LYS A 76 3.03 -0.44 -12.94
N ILE A 77 4.15 0.26 -13.03
CA ILE A 77 4.15 1.63 -13.54
C ILE A 77 3.74 1.50 -15.02
N ASN A 78 2.43 1.47 -15.29
CA ASN A 78 1.95 1.77 -16.61
C ASN A 78 2.50 3.15 -16.92
N LYS A 79 3.42 3.23 -17.88
CA LYS A 79 4.05 4.47 -18.31
C LYS A 79 2.94 5.49 -18.44
N ILE A 80 2.94 6.49 -17.57
CA ILE A 80 2.08 7.64 -17.72
C ILE A 80 2.49 8.22 -19.07
N SER A 81 1.66 8.01 -20.09
CA SER A 81 1.65 8.95 -21.21
C SER A 81 1.37 10.30 -20.57
N PRO A 82 2.18 11.33 -20.86
CA PRO A 82 2.07 12.61 -20.19
C PRO A 82 0.64 13.11 -20.30
N ALA A 83 0.15 13.64 -19.18
CA ALA A 83 -1.19 14.19 -19.02
C ALA A 83 -1.58 15.07 -20.22
N LYS A 84 -2.80 14.90 -20.69
CA LYS A 84 -3.43 15.83 -21.62
C LYS A 84 -4.00 17.01 -20.84
#